data_AF-A0A2E7QZG6-F1
#
_entry.id   AF-A0A2E7QZG6-F1
#
_cell.length_a   1.000
_cell.length_b   1.000
_cell.length_c   1.000
_cell.angle_alpha   90.00
_cell.angle_beta   90.00
_cell.angle_gamma   90.00
#
_symmetry.space_group_name_H-M   'P 1'
#
loop_
_entity.id
_entity.type
_entity.pdbx_description
1 polymer ?
#
loop_
_entity_poly.entity_id
_entity_poly.type
_entity_poly.pdbx_seq_one_letter_code
_entity_poly.pdbx_strand_id
1 'polypeptide(L)' 'MTFDAIAGSLNKEGHLTVRGKQFRGEHVHSILKKRLAKEELLNREYPEVRSDVSMEAIDKTILLSDLGFFK' A
#
# COMPACT_ATOMS: atom_id res chain seq x y z
N MET A 1 15.31 20.42 11.89
CA MET A 1 14.52 19.87 13.00
C MET A 1 15.11 18.52 13.40
N THR A 2 15.38 18.30 14.68
CA THR A 2 15.91 17.02 15.17
C THR A 2 14.77 16.05 15.44
N PHE A 3 14.97 14.74 15.21
CA PHE A 3 13.95 13.72 15.48
C PHE A 3 13.50 13.72 16.95
N ASP A 4 14.41 14.07 17.87
CA ASP A 4 14.10 14.18 19.30
C ASP A 4 13.20 15.38 19.62
N ALA A 5 13.30 16.49 18.89
CA ALA A 5 12.40 17.62 19.08
C ALA A 5 10.95 17.24 18.70
N ILE A 6 10.79 16.48 17.61
CA ILE A 6 9.47 15.97 17.19
C ILE A 6 8.95 14.95 18.21
N ALA A 7 9.80 14.03 18.66
CA ALA A 7 9.42 13.07 19.70
C ALA A 7 9.00 13.79 20.99
N GLY A 8 9.70 14.86 21.36
CA GLY A 8 9.34 15.73 22.48
C GLY A 8 7.97 16.40 22.31
N SER A 9 7.67 16.94 21.13
CA SER A 9 6.34 17.52 20.85
C SER A 9 5.23 16.48 20.98
N LEU A 10 5.41 15.30 20.35
CA LEU A 10 4.43 14.20 20.41
C LEU A 10 4.17 13.74 21.85
N ASN A 11 5.23 13.60 22.65
CA ASN A 11 5.10 13.23 24.04
C ASN A 11 4.42 14.33 24.88
N LYS A 12 4.69 15.61 24.57
CA LYS A 12 4.07 16.76 25.26
C LYS A 12 2.56 16.86 24.98
N GLU A 13 2.15 16.50 23.77
CA GLU A 13 0.75 16.38 23.36
C GLU A 13 0.05 15.15 23.98
N GLY A 14 0.79 14.30 24.70
CA GLY A 14 0.26 13.10 25.36
C GLY A 14 0.14 11.89 24.45
N HIS A 15 0.73 11.93 23.25
CA HIS A 15 0.73 10.78 22.35
C HIS A 15 1.66 9.68 22.85
N LEU A 16 1.15 8.46 22.87
CA LEU A 16 1.92 7.25 23.17
C LEU A 16 2.11 6.42 21.90
N THR A 17 3.19 5.66 21.87
CA THR A 17 3.35 4.62 20.85
C THR A 17 2.24 3.58 20.99
N VAL A 18 2.03 2.77 19.94
CA VAL A 18 1.05 1.66 19.93
C VAL A 18 1.20 0.72 21.13
N ARG A 19 2.41 0.60 21.70
CA ARG A 19 2.70 -0.23 22.88
C ARG A 19 2.61 0.54 24.21
N GLY A 20 2.06 1.74 24.22
CA GLY A 20 1.91 2.59 25.41
C GLY A 20 3.21 3.24 25.92
N LYS A 21 4.31 3.20 25.16
CA LYS A 21 5.59 3.83 25.53
C LYS A 21 5.71 5.24 24.95
N GLN A 22 6.54 6.08 25.56
CA GLN A 22 6.90 7.39 25.00
C GLN A 22 7.63 7.27 23.66
N PHE A 23 7.47 8.28 22.81
CA PHE A 23 8.20 8.42 21.56
C PHE A 23 9.66 8.77 21.81
N ARG A 24 10.54 8.20 20.97
CA ARG A 24 11.97 8.49 20.90
C ARG A 24 12.31 8.89 19.47
N GLY A 25 13.48 9.52 19.26
CA GLY A 25 13.93 9.90 17.92
C GLY A 25 13.93 8.73 16.93
N GLU A 26 14.28 7.52 17.36
CA GLU A 26 14.25 6.29 16.54
C GLU A 26 12.85 5.95 16.02
N HIS A 27 11.82 6.15 16.85
CA HIS A 27 10.43 5.94 16.46
C HIS A 27 10.03 6.94 15.38
N VAL A 28 10.34 8.22 15.60
CA VAL A 28 10.05 9.30 14.64
C VAL A 28 10.76 9.06 13.32
N HIS A 29 12.03 8.68 13.36
CA HIS A 29 12.82 8.35 12.17
C HIS A 29 12.13 7.25 11.34
N SER A 30 11.72 6.16 11.99
CA SER A 30 11.03 5.05 11.33
C SER A 30 9.67 5.45 10.74
N ILE A 31 8.92 6.30 11.43
CA ILE A 31 7.61 6.81 10.96
C ILE A 31 7.79 7.69 9.72
N LEU A 32 8.74 8.62 9.76
CA LEU A 32 9.03 9.51 8.63
C LEU A 32 9.50 8.71 7.41
N LYS A 33 10.38 7.72 7.61
CA LYS A 33 10.83 6.84 6.52
C LYS A 33 9.66 6.11 5.86
N LYS A 34 8.74 5.53 6.65
CA LYS A 34 7.55 4.84 6.13
C LYS A 34 6.60 5.79 5.42
N ARG A 35 6.41 7.00 5.94
CA ARG A 35 5.59 8.03 5.32
C ARG A 35 6.16 8.42 3.95
N LEU A 36 7.46 8.69 3.87
CA LEU A 36 8.14 9.07 2.62
C LEU A 36 8.02 7.96 1.56
N ALA A 37 8.28 6.70 1.93
CA ALA A 37 8.11 5.58 1.00
C ALA A 37 6.67 5.45 0.48
N LYS A 38 5.67 5.73 1.34
CA LYS A 38 4.26 5.72 0.93
C LYS A 38 3.93 6.90 0.02
N GLU A 39 4.44 8.09 0.30
CA GLU A 39 4.28 9.27 -0.56
C GLU A 39 4.92 9.05 -1.93
N GLU A 40 6.10 8.43 -1.99
CA GLU A 40 6.76 8.06 -3.25
C GLU A 40 5.91 7.10 -4.08
N LEU A 41 5.32 6.07 -3.46
CA LEU A 41 4.41 5.15 -4.14
C LEU A 41 3.11 5.81 -4.62
N LEU A 42 2.57 6.75 -3.86
CA LEU A 42 1.33 7.47 -4.20
C LEU A 42 1.54 8.50 -5.30
N ASN A 43 2.68 9.20 -5.27
CA ASN A 43 3.04 10.24 -6.24
C ASN A 43 3.71 9.66 -7.50
N ARG A 44 3.97 8.34 -7.52
CA ARG A 44 4.46 7.68 -8.71
C ARG A 44 3.38 7.74 -9.77
N GLU A 45 3.62 8.54 -10.82
CA GLU A 45 2.89 8.39 -12.08
C GLU A 45 3.15 6.98 -12.58
N TYR A 46 2.12 6.14 -12.50
CA TYR A 46 2.12 4.91 -13.26
C TYR A 46 1.98 5.34 -14.72
N PRO A 47 2.95 5.03 -15.60
CA PRO A 47 2.68 5.13 -17.02
C PRO A 47 1.41 4.31 -17.26
N GLU A 48 0.43 4.87 -17.97
CA GLU A 48 -0.70 4.10 -18.50
C GLU A 48 -0.14 3.10 -19.50
N VAL A 49 0.52 2.06 -19.01
CA VAL A 49 0.78 0.85 -19.78
C VAL A 49 -0.58 0.18 -19.83
N ARG A 50 -1.38 0.58 -20.83
CA ARG A 50 -2.39 -0.31 -21.38
C ARG A 50 -1.61 -1.54 -21.81
N SER A 51 -1.59 -2.55 -20.94
CA SER A 51 -1.25 -3.88 -21.40
C SER A 51 -2.27 -4.21 -22.47
N ASP A 52 -1.83 -4.79 -23.59
CA ASP A 52 -2.70 -5.30 -24.64
C ASP A 52 -3.51 -6.48 -24.08
N VAL A 53 -4.44 -6.20 -23.18
CA VAL A 53 -5.33 -7.18 -22.58
C VAL A 53 -6.56 -7.21 -23.47
N SER A 54 -6.64 -8.23 -24.32
CA SER A 54 -7.88 -8.60 -24.98
C SER A 54 -8.75 -9.36 -23.97
N MET A 55 -9.96 -8.86 -23.74
CA MET A 55 -11.02 -9.62 -23.07
C MET A 55 -11.81 -10.32 -24.17
N GLU A 56 -11.62 -11.62 -24.33
CA GLU A 56 -12.41 -12.44 -25.25
C GLU A 56 -13.59 -13.05 -24.50
N ALA A 57 -14.80 -12.76 -24.95
CA ALA A 57 -16.00 -13.44 -24.48
C ALA A 57 -16.08 -14.80 -25.17
N ILE A 58 -15.64 -15.86 -24.49
CA ILE A 58 -15.75 -17.23 -24.97
C ILE A 58 -17.09 -17.81 -24.52
N ASP A 59 -17.91 -18.24 -25.48
CA ASP A 59 -19.11 -19.00 -25.18
C ASP A 59 -18.72 -20.39 -24.64
N LYS A 60 -19.00 -20.60 -23.36
CA LYS A 60 -18.68 -21.86 -22.67
C LYS A 60 -19.45 -23.04 -23.23
N THR A 61 -20.56 -22.82 -23.95
CA THR A 61 -21.30 -23.92 -24.58
C THR A 61 -20.46 -24.63 -25.64
N ILE A 62 -19.58 -23.91 -26.36
CA ILE A 62 -18.66 -24.47 -27.35
C ILE A 62 -17.59 -25.35 -26.67
N LEU A 63 -17.03 -24.88 -25.55
CA LEU A 63 -16.07 -25.67 -24.77
C LEU A 63 -16.71 -26.92 -24.16
N LEU A 64 -17.96 -26.80 -23.70
CA LEU A 64 -18.68 -27.88 -23.04
C LEU A 64 -19.26 -28.89 -24.03
N SER A 65 -19.57 -28.49 -25.28
CA SER A 65 -19.96 -29.42 -26.35
C SER A 65 -18.78 -30.30 -26.78
N ASP A 66 -17.58 -29.73 -26.91
CA ASP A 66 -16.37 -30.49 -27.29
C ASP A 66 -15.93 -31.48 -26.20
N LEU A 67 -16.22 -31.15 -24.94
CA LEU A 67 -15.97 -32.01 -23.78
C LEU A 67 -17.12 -32.99 -23.48
N GLY A 68 -18.17 -33.02 -24.31
CA GLY A 68 -19.25 -34.00 -24.23
C GLY A 68 -20.22 -33.81 -23.05
N PHE A 69 -20.27 -32.61 -22.45
CA PHE A 69 -21.14 -32.32 -21.30
C PHE A 69 -22.62 -32.10 -21.66
N PHE A 70 -22.92 -31.83 -22.94
CA PHE A 70 -24.29 -31.73 -23.44
C PHE A 70 -24.53 -32.83 -24.48
N LYS A 71 -25.28 -33.85 -24.08
CA LYS A 71 -25.87 -34.88 -24.96
C LYS A 71 -27.38 -34.80 -24.86
#